data_AF-A0AAV9EN04-F1
#
_entry.id   AF-A0AAV9EN04-F1
#
_cell.length_a   1.000
_cell.length_b   1.000
_cell.length_c   1.000
_cell.angle_alpha   90.00
_cell.angle_beta   90.00
_cell.angle_gamma   90.00
#
_symmetry.space_group_name_H-M   'P 1'
#
loop_
_entity.id
_entity.type
_entity.pdbx_description
1 polymer ?
#
loop_
_entity_poly.entity_id
_entity_poly.type
_entity_poly.pdbx_seq_one_letter_code
_entity_poly.pdbx_strand_id
1 'polypeptide(L)'
;MQSWWESISRARSRIHSLSSIVPSGSDSISPLADSDCPARSLLDSPSAGSAVSSALRLPSSGSGDDPLCQWIYETHLSPDADLRLVVLSFAPLIAGLYLSRVVSSSPSLAGFESVLLAFYNAEARSRSGKPVLVSVPDLSCPSLYHSPPPRQPPPSSKSSQPNQPRPLSVGVFSPPLEPQIGVKSTKRACVVAVALDCFYKKISLMPARSKLDLCEFASAWSGQNCPCRTDLDKADDDEGIGFVSEEFGKLRVCGEGSGSRIPFPWELMQPVLRILGHCLLAPLNTQEVRDAASASVRCVYARASHDLVPQAILAARSLIQLDRRARSTAAAVVAASANVSSNPNTPSKQRKPEVLLASK
;
A
#
# COMPACT_ATOMS: atom_id res chain seq x y z
N MET A 1 30.54 16.08 1.96
CA MET A 1 31.02 15.35 3.16
C MET A 1 30.36 15.87 4.45
N GLN A 2 30.28 17.19 4.69
CA GLN A 2 29.62 17.74 5.89
C GLN A 2 28.13 17.34 6.03
N SER A 3 27.35 17.42 4.95
CA SER A 3 25.92 17.03 4.95
C SER A 3 25.67 15.56 5.32
N TRP A 4 26.60 14.66 4.97
CA TRP A 4 26.48 13.23 5.27
C TRP A 4 26.73 12.95 6.76
N TRP A 5 27.80 13.52 7.32
CA TRP A 5 28.10 13.40 8.76
C TRP A 5 27.01 14.03 9.63
N GLU A 6 26.43 15.16 9.21
CA GLU A 6 25.29 15.77 9.89
C GLU A 6 24.05 14.87 9.89
N SER A 7 23.79 14.15 8.79
CA SER A 7 22.70 13.18 8.70
C SER A 7 22.91 12.03 9.69
N ILE A 8 24.11 11.46 9.73
CA ILE A 8 24.47 10.37 10.64
C ILE A 8 24.36 10.81 12.10
N SER A 9 24.93 11.98 12.43
CA SER A 9 24.85 12.54 13.78
C SER A 9 23.40 12.74 14.24
N ARG A 10 22.55 13.27 13.34
CA ARG A 10 21.12 13.44 13.59
C ARG A 10 20.40 12.10 13.79
N ALA A 11 20.70 11.10 12.96
CA ALA A 11 20.13 9.77 13.08
C ALA A 11 20.52 9.09 14.40
N ARG A 12 21.80 9.19 14.80
CA ARG A 12 22.29 8.69 16.10
C ARG A 12 21.58 9.34 17.27
N SER A 13 21.48 10.66 17.27
CA SER A 13 20.76 11.40 18.32
C SER A 13 19.30 10.95 18.43
N ARG A 14 18.61 10.77 17.30
CA ARG A 14 17.22 10.26 17.28
C ARG A 14 17.13 8.83 17.79
N ILE A 15 18.06 7.94 17.44
CA ILE A 15 18.07 6.55 17.91
C ILE A 15 18.28 6.48 19.44
N HIS A 16 19.23 7.23 19.99
CA HIS A 16 19.43 7.27 21.45
C HIS A 16 18.20 7.81 22.19
N SER A 17 17.58 8.88 21.65
CA SER A 17 16.32 9.38 22.19
C SER A 17 15.22 8.31 22.12
N LEU A 18 15.07 7.60 21.00
CA LEU A 18 14.09 6.51 20.87
C LEU A 18 14.34 5.39 21.88
N SER A 19 15.60 5.01 22.10
CA SER A 19 15.97 3.96 23.06
C SER A 19 15.56 4.31 24.50
N SER A 20 15.65 5.60 24.87
CA SER A 20 15.18 6.07 26.18
C SER A 20 13.65 6.04 26.32
N ILE A 21 12.91 6.22 25.22
CA ILE A 21 11.44 6.23 25.18
C ILE A 21 10.86 4.82 25.14
N VAL A 22 11.58 3.84 24.57
CA VAL A 22 11.16 2.44 24.45
C VAL A 22 12.15 1.54 25.22
N PRO A 23 12.11 1.52 26.57
CA PRO A 23 13.10 0.80 27.39
C PRO A 23 13.12 -0.70 27.10
N SER A 24 11.94 -1.29 26.88
CA SER A 24 11.79 -2.73 26.58
C SER A 24 12.43 -3.15 25.26
N GLY A 25 12.75 -2.20 24.37
CA GLY A 25 13.43 -2.45 23.10
C GLY A 25 14.86 -1.91 23.05
N SER A 26 15.37 -1.34 24.14
CA SER A 26 16.63 -0.56 24.15
C SER A 26 17.81 -1.35 23.61
N ASP A 27 17.92 -2.63 23.98
CA ASP A 27 19.00 -3.53 23.54
C ASP A 27 19.01 -3.76 22.03
N SER A 28 17.85 -3.64 21.38
CA SER A 28 17.72 -3.78 19.91
C SER A 28 17.88 -2.47 19.16
N ILE A 29 17.65 -1.32 19.81
CA ILE A 29 17.61 0.01 19.19
C ILE A 29 18.95 0.73 19.35
N SER A 30 19.52 0.75 20.56
CA SER A 30 20.79 1.41 20.87
C SER A 30 21.96 1.03 19.93
N PRO A 31 22.24 -0.26 19.64
CA PRO A 31 23.38 -0.63 18.81
C PRO A 31 23.25 -0.15 17.35
N LEU A 32 22.05 0.20 16.89
CA LEU A 32 21.82 0.67 15.52
C LEU A 32 22.43 2.07 15.30
N ALA A 33 22.63 2.84 16.37
CA ALA A 33 23.29 4.14 16.31
C ALA A 33 24.73 4.02 15.80
N ASP A 34 25.42 2.93 16.13
CA ASP A 34 26.84 2.76 15.79
C ASP A 34 27.08 2.29 14.35
N SER A 35 26.01 1.95 13.61
CA SER A 35 26.12 1.57 12.21
C SER A 35 26.54 2.73 11.29
N ASP A 36 27.00 2.39 10.08
CA ASP A 36 27.37 3.35 9.05
C ASP A 36 26.17 4.13 8.49
N CYS A 37 24.97 3.52 8.51
CA CYS A 37 23.72 4.12 8.04
C CYS A 37 22.61 3.97 9.10
N PRO A 38 22.68 4.70 10.23
CA PRO A 38 21.82 4.44 11.39
C PRO A 38 20.33 4.47 11.10
N ALA A 39 19.86 5.44 10.31
CA ALA A 39 18.45 5.55 9.95
C ALA A 39 17.96 4.35 9.12
N ARG A 40 18.78 3.87 8.19
CA ARG A 40 18.43 2.71 7.35
C ARG A 40 18.47 1.41 8.14
N SER A 41 19.48 1.24 9.00
CA SER A 41 19.57 0.12 9.93
C SER A 41 18.38 0.07 10.89
N LEU A 42 17.88 1.22 11.35
CA LEU A 42 16.65 1.31 12.15
C LEU A 42 15.40 0.89 11.36
N LEU A 43 15.27 1.31 10.10
CA LEU A 43 14.14 0.95 9.23
C LEU A 43 14.10 -0.55 8.90
N ASP A 44 15.28 -1.15 8.69
CA ASP A 44 15.38 -2.54 8.25
C ASP A 44 15.41 -3.54 9.42
N SER A 45 15.60 -3.09 10.66
CA SER A 45 15.67 -3.93 11.86
C SER A 45 14.27 -4.41 12.32
N PRO A 46 13.96 -5.72 12.22
CA PRO A 46 12.64 -6.23 12.60
C PRO A 46 12.38 -6.15 14.11
N SER A 47 13.42 -6.33 14.94
CA SER A 47 13.32 -6.27 16.39
C SER A 47 13.03 -4.86 16.89
N ALA A 48 13.75 -3.86 16.37
CA ALA A 48 13.50 -2.45 16.68
C ALA A 48 12.10 -2.03 16.21
N GLY A 49 11.70 -2.41 15.00
CA GLY A 49 10.35 -2.17 14.49
C GLY A 49 9.25 -2.81 15.35
N SER A 50 9.48 -4.04 15.84
CA SER A 50 8.56 -4.74 16.75
C SER A 50 8.42 -4.05 18.11
N ALA A 51 9.54 -3.59 18.68
CA ALA A 51 9.53 -2.87 19.96
C ALA A 51 8.80 -1.53 19.88
N VAL A 52 8.99 -0.76 18.80
CA VAL A 52 8.23 0.47 18.58
C VAL A 52 6.76 0.18 18.33
N SER A 53 6.45 -0.87 17.56
CA SER A 53 5.08 -1.27 17.26
C SER A 53 4.33 -1.72 18.52
N SER A 54 4.98 -2.48 19.42
CA SER A 54 4.38 -2.91 20.67
C SER A 54 4.08 -1.73 21.60
N ALA A 55 5.00 -0.75 21.67
CA ALA A 55 4.78 0.49 22.40
C ALA A 55 3.57 1.28 21.87
N LEU A 56 3.44 1.43 20.54
CA LEU A 56 2.29 2.11 19.92
C LEU A 56 0.96 1.37 20.16
N ARG A 57 0.98 0.02 20.20
CA ARG A 57 -0.22 -0.80 20.44
C ARG A 57 -0.73 -0.71 21.88
N LEU A 58 0.03 -0.18 22.84
CA LEU A 58 -0.43 0.04 24.21
C LEU A 58 -1.68 0.95 24.24
N PRO A 59 -2.69 0.66 25.09
CA PRO A 59 -3.90 1.48 25.17
C PRO A 59 -3.66 2.94 25.57
N SER A 60 -2.56 3.22 26.27
CA SER A 60 -2.14 4.56 26.69
C SER A 60 -1.45 5.38 25.60
N SER A 61 -1.03 4.76 24.50
CA SER A 61 -0.34 5.44 23.41
C SER A 61 -1.31 6.27 22.56
N GLY A 62 -0.82 7.38 22.02
CA GLY A 62 -1.57 8.29 21.16
C GLY A 62 -2.06 9.55 21.85
N SER A 63 -1.82 9.71 23.16
CA SER A 63 -2.12 10.95 23.88
C SER A 63 -1.21 12.10 23.47
N GLY A 64 -1.62 13.34 23.78
CA GLY A 64 -0.82 14.54 23.46
C GLY A 64 0.55 14.57 24.15
N ASP A 65 0.65 13.93 25.31
CA ASP A 65 1.87 13.83 26.11
C ASP A 65 2.66 12.54 25.84
N ASP A 66 2.29 11.76 24.82
CA ASP A 66 2.98 10.52 24.47
C ASP A 66 4.37 10.85 23.86
N PRO A 67 5.48 10.54 24.56
CA PRO A 67 6.82 10.87 24.09
C PRO A 67 7.18 10.14 22.79
N LEU A 68 6.55 8.99 22.51
CA LEU A 68 6.77 8.28 21.26
C LEU A 68 6.08 9.01 20.10
N CYS A 69 4.86 9.51 20.30
CA CYS A 69 4.20 10.35 19.30
C CYS A 69 5.00 11.64 19.03
N GLN A 70 5.53 12.27 20.08
CA GLN A 70 6.41 13.44 19.93
C GLN A 70 7.69 13.09 19.15
N TRP A 71 8.36 11.99 19.49
CA TRP A 71 9.55 11.54 18.78
C TRP A 71 9.27 11.30 17.29
N ILE A 72 8.15 10.65 16.96
CA ILE A 72 7.73 10.38 15.58
C ILE A 72 7.47 11.70 14.84
N TYR A 73 6.75 12.63 15.47
CA TYR A 73 6.45 13.95 14.92
C TYR A 73 7.74 14.73 14.60
N GLU A 74 8.63 14.88 15.58
CA GLU A 74 9.86 15.63 15.41
C GLU A 74 10.83 14.97 14.42
N THR A 75 10.87 13.64 14.40
CA THR A 75 11.69 12.87 13.45
C THR A 75 11.17 13.04 12.02
N HIS A 76 9.85 13.15 11.82
CA HIS A 76 9.27 13.45 10.51
C HIS A 76 9.65 14.84 10.01
N LEU A 77 9.81 15.82 10.90
CA LEU A 77 10.23 17.18 10.54
C LEU A 77 11.72 17.29 10.21
N SER A 78 12.49 16.23 10.46
CA SER A 78 13.90 16.15 10.08
C SER A 78 14.09 16.31 8.57
N PRO A 79 15.13 17.03 8.10
CA PRO A 79 15.45 17.09 6.67
C PRO A 79 15.95 15.74 6.12
N ASP A 80 16.45 14.86 7.00
CA ASP A 80 16.94 13.53 6.65
C ASP A 80 15.82 12.67 6.04
N ALA A 81 16.04 12.19 4.82
CA ALA A 81 15.04 11.40 4.09
C ALA A 81 14.86 10.00 4.68
N ASP A 82 15.93 9.38 5.19
CA ASP A 82 15.89 8.02 5.73
C ASP A 82 15.19 7.99 7.09
N LEU A 83 15.42 8.99 7.94
CA LEU A 83 14.64 9.17 9.17
C LEU A 83 13.15 9.39 8.90
N ARG A 84 12.82 10.13 7.83
CA ARG A 84 11.42 10.28 7.41
C ARG A 84 10.83 8.96 6.92
N LEU A 85 11.61 8.09 6.27
CA LEU A 85 11.18 6.75 5.89
C LEU A 85 10.93 5.85 7.11
N VAL A 86 11.80 5.90 8.14
CA VAL A 86 11.59 5.19 9.42
C VAL A 86 10.21 5.53 9.99
N VAL A 87 9.94 6.82 10.16
CA VAL A 87 8.66 7.28 10.71
C VAL A 87 7.48 6.87 9.82
N LEU A 88 7.61 7.06 8.51
CA LEU A 88 6.56 6.74 7.56
C LEU A 88 6.22 5.24 7.55
N SER A 89 7.17 4.37 7.88
CA SER A 89 6.93 2.92 8.00
C SER A 89 5.90 2.58 9.08
N PHE A 90 5.71 3.42 10.09
CA PHE A 90 4.69 3.25 11.13
C PHE A 90 3.34 3.90 10.76
N ALA A 91 3.22 4.57 9.62
CA ALA A 91 1.99 5.25 9.21
C ALA A 91 0.77 4.31 9.13
N PRO A 92 0.87 3.08 8.56
CA PRO A 92 -0.25 2.14 8.56
C PRO A 92 -0.70 1.73 9.97
N LEU A 93 0.26 1.50 10.88
CA LEU A 93 -0.01 1.12 12.27
C LEU A 93 -0.69 2.28 13.03
N ILE A 94 -0.18 3.50 12.91
CA ILE A 94 -0.74 4.70 13.55
C ILE A 94 -2.15 4.99 13.00
N ALA A 95 -2.33 4.94 11.68
CA ALA A 95 -3.65 5.09 11.05
C ALA A 95 -4.63 4.04 11.57
N GLY A 96 -4.19 2.78 11.64
CA GLY A 96 -4.88 1.64 12.24
C GLY A 96 -5.41 1.93 13.64
N LEU A 97 -4.49 2.18 14.56
CA LEU A 97 -4.77 2.41 15.96
C LEU A 97 -5.65 3.64 16.17
N TYR A 98 -5.35 4.74 15.47
CA TYR A 98 -6.14 5.97 15.56
C TYR A 98 -7.59 5.73 15.14
N LEU A 99 -7.82 5.15 13.95
CA LEU A 99 -9.18 4.92 13.45
C LEU A 99 -9.95 3.91 14.29
N SER A 100 -9.28 2.88 14.81
CA SER A 100 -9.91 1.90 15.69
C SER A 100 -10.31 2.50 17.03
N ARG A 101 -9.47 3.36 17.62
CA ARG A 101 -9.67 3.98 18.94
C ARG A 101 -10.64 5.16 18.93
N VAL A 102 -10.66 5.94 17.84
CA VAL A 102 -11.55 7.12 17.73
C VAL A 102 -13.04 6.73 17.69
N VAL A 103 -13.35 5.51 17.29
CA VAL A 103 -14.71 4.96 17.32
C VAL A 103 -15.08 4.39 18.69
N SER A 104 -14.10 3.95 19.48
CA SER A 104 -14.30 3.31 20.80
C SER A 104 -14.26 4.27 21.99
N SER A 105 -14.42 5.59 21.78
CA SER A 105 -14.41 6.62 22.84
C SER A 105 -13.18 6.55 23.76
N SER A 106 -12.00 6.31 23.17
CA SER A 106 -10.71 6.29 23.89
C SER A 106 -10.32 7.66 24.49
N PRO A 107 -9.33 7.72 25.40
CA PRO A 107 -8.74 8.99 25.84
C PRO A 107 -8.24 9.84 24.66
N SER A 108 -7.84 11.08 24.94
CA SER A 108 -7.32 12.02 23.92
C SER A 108 -6.33 11.32 22.97
N LEU A 109 -6.60 11.40 21.66
CA LEU A 109 -5.74 10.84 20.59
C LEU A 109 -4.88 11.93 19.94
N ALA A 110 -4.66 13.05 20.64
CA ALA A 110 -3.99 14.24 20.11
C ALA A 110 -2.56 13.96 19.59
N GLY A 111 -1.85 12.98 20.16
CA GLY A 111 -0.52 12.58 19.69
C GLY A 111 -0.58 11.93 18.31
N PHE A 112 -1.48 10.96 18.11
CA PHE A 112 -1.68 10.36 16.78
C PHE A 112 -2.21 11.36 15.76
N GLU A 113 -3.12 12.24 16.17
CA GLU A 113 -3.63 13.31 15.32
C GLU A 113 -2.51 14.25 14.86
N SER A 114 -1.59 14.61 15.77
CA SER A 114 -0.45 15.46 15.46
C SER A 114 0.50 14.81 14.46
N VAL A 115 0.79 13.50 14.60
CA VAL A 115 1.62 12.76 13.64
C VAL A 115 0.95 12.67 12.27
N LEU A 116 -0.34 12.30 12.22
CA LEU A 116 -1.08 12.20 10.95
C LEU A 116 -1.21 13.56 10.25
N LEU A 117 -1.45 14.63 11.02
CA LEU A 117 -1.43 16.00 10.51
C LEU A 117 -0.06 16.41 10.00
N ALA A 118 1.03 15.98 10.63
CA ALA A 118 2.38 16.26 10.14
C ALA A 118 2.60 15.66 8.75
N PHE A 119 2.19 14.40 8.54
CA PHE A 119 2.26 13.75 7.22
C PHE A 119 1.40 14.48 6.19
N TYR A 120 0.17 14.81 6.56
CA TYR A 120 -0.76 15.54 5.70
C TYR A 120 -0.21 16.92 5.32
N ASN A 121 0.25 17.71 6.29
CA ASN A 121 0.74 19.06 6.07
C ASN A 121 2.09 19.09 5.35
N ALA A 122 2.93 18.06 5.50
CA ALA A 122 4.13 17.90 4.68
C ALA A 122 3.77 17.69 3.21
N GLU A 123 2.77 16.83 2.93
CA GLU A 123 2.28 16.60 1.58
C GLU A 123 1.55 17.83 0.99
N ALA A 124 0.71 18.50 1.78
CA ALA A 124 0.01 19.71 1.35
C ALA A 124 1.00 20.83 0.97
N ARG A 125 2.06 21.02 1.79
CA ARG A 125 3.16 21.96 1.48
C ARG A 125 3.90 21.56 0.20
N SER A 126 4.20 20.27 0.03
CA SER A 126 4.84 19.74 -1.18
C SER A 126 4.03 20.04 -2.45
N ARG A 127 2.69 19.99 -2.35
CA ARG A 127 1.79 20.30 -3.48
C ARG A 127 1.67 21.80 -3.77
N SER A 128 2.04 22.69 -2.86
CA SER A 128 1.91 24.16 -3.04
C SER A 128 0.51 24.63 -3.48
N GLY A 129 -0.55 23.96 -2.98
CA GLY A 129 -1.94 24.24 -3.37
C GLY A 129 -2.31 23.80 -4.80
N LYS A 130 -1.48 22.99 -5.46
CA LYS A 130 -1.74 22.46 -6.81
C LYS A 130 -2.38 21.06 -6.74
N PRO A 131 -3.27 20.74 -7.69
CA PRO A 131 -3.77 19.37 -7.84
C PRO A 131 -2.66 18.46 -8.37
N VAL A 132 -2.77 17.17 -8.08
CA VAL A 132 -1.93 16.16 -8.77
C VAL A 132 -2.62 15.82 -10.07
N LEU A 133 -1.95 16.13 -11.18
CA LEU A 133 -2.43 15.90 -12.54
C LEU A 133 -1.75 14.66 -13.13
N VAL A 134 -2.49 13.92 -13.98
CA VAL A 134 -1.98 12.80 -14.75
C VAL A 134 -2.28 13.03 -16.23
N SER A 135 -1.27 12.91 -17.09
CA SER A 135 -1.50 12.89 -18.53
C SER A 135 -1.95 11.48 -18.91
N VAL A 136 -3.16 11.35 -19.44
CA VAL A 136 -3.70 10.07 -19.89
C VAL A 136 -3.05 9.74 -21.25
N PRO A 137 -2.33 8.61 -21.37
CA PRO A 137 -1.73 8.22 -22.65
C PRO A 137 -2.81 7.98 -23.71
N ASP A 138 -2.58 8.47 -24.93
CA ASP A 138 -3.44 8.26 -26.10
C ASP A 138 -2.64 7.49 -27.17
N LEU A 139 -3.15 6.34 -27.59
CA LEU A 139 -2.56 5.51 -28.65
C LEU A 139 -2.56 6.21 -30.02
N SER A 140 -3.37 7.26 -30.18
CA SER A 140 -3.39 8.09 -31.39
C SER A 140 -2.20 9.05 -31.50
N CYS A 141 -1.39 9.15 -30.43
CA CYS A 141 -0.19 9.97 -30.34
C CYS A 141 1.08 9.11 -30.26
N PRO A 142 2.20 9.53 -30.86
CA PRO A 142 3.48 8.85 -30.68
C PRO A 142 3.91 8.87 -29.22
N SER A 143 4.52 7.78 -28.77
CA SER A 143 5.01 7.58 -27.41
C SER A 143 6.33 6.80 -27.45
N LEU A 144 6.98 6.66 -26.29
CA LEU A 144 8.22 5.89 -26.15
C LEU A 144 8.10 4.43 -26.65
N TYR A 145 6.91 3.84 -26.57
CA TYR A 145 6.67 2.42 -26.89
C TYR A 145 5.89 2.20 -28.19
N HIS A 146 5.27 3.23 -28.75
CA HIS A 146 4.36 3.10 -29.88
C HIS A 146 4.40 4.32 -30.79
N SER A 147 4.48 4.09 -32.09
CA SER A 147 4.26 5.13 -33.12
C SER A 147 2.99 4.79 -33.90
N PRO A 148 1.97 5.67 -33.91
CA PRO A 148 0.74 5.40 -34.63
C PRO A 148 1.00 5.41 -36.14
N PRO A 149 0.26 4.60 -36.92
CA PRO A 149 0.36 4.63 -38.37
C PRO A 149 -0.04 6.02 -38.90
N PRO A 150 0.56 6.48 -40.02
CA PRO A 150 0.19 7.76 -40.62
C PRO A 150 -1.30 7.77 -40.96
N ARG A 151 -2.04 8.77 -40.46
CA ARG A 151 -3.47 8.92 -40.74
C ARG A 151 -3.65 9.15 -42.25
N GLN A 152 -4.31 8.23 -42.94
CA GLN A 152 -4.83 8.52 -44.27
C GLN A 152 -5.96 9.55 -44.12
N PRO A 153 -5.93 10.69 -44.85
CA PRO A 153 -7.00 11.66 -44.77
C PRO A 153 -8.31 11.01 -45.27
N PRO A 154 -9.46 11.22 -44.58
CA PRO A 154 -10.74 10.77 -45.09
C PRO A 154 -11.02 11.46 -46.44
N PRO A 155 -11.68 10.78 -47.40
CA PRO A 155 -11.85 11.27 -48.77
C PRO A 155 -12.73 12.52 -48.92
N SER A 156 -13.24 13.12 -47.84
CA SER A 156 -14.26 14.18 -47.91
C SER A 156 -14.04 15.43 -47.04
N SER A 157 -12.91 15.59 -46.33
CA SER A 157 -12.66 16.81 -45.55
C SER A 157 -11.63 17.73 -46.20
N LYS A 158 -12.09 18.65 -47.06
CA LYS A 158 -11.25 19.70 -47.68
C LYS A 158 -10.80 20.83 -46.72
N SER A 159 -10.83 20.65 -45.40
CA SER A 159 -10.56 21.77 -44.47
C SER A 159 -9.90 21.43 -43.12
N SER A 160 -9.36 20.24 -42.90
CA SER A 160 -8.63 19.97 -41.65
C SER A 160 -7.13 20.08 -41.89
N GLN A 161 -6.50 21.10 -41.30
CA GLN A 161 -5.04 21.25 -41.24
C GLN A 161 -4.39 19.90 -40.85
N PRO A 162 -3.48 19.36 -41.67
CA PRO A 162 -2.70 18.21 -41.25
C PRO A 162 -1.71 18.70 -40.19
N ASN A 163 -1.59 17.98 -39.07
CA ASN A 163 -0.53 18.11 -38.06
C ASN A 163 -0.73 19.04 -36.85
N GLN A 164 -1.95 19.29 -36.36
CA GLN A 164 -2.06 19.70 -34.95
C GLN A 164 -2.15 18.48 -34.03
N PRO A 165 -1.15 18.23 -33.16
CA PRO A 165 -1.25 17.18 -32.16
C PRO A 165 -2.47 17.47 -31.27
N ARG A 166 -3.35 16.48 -31.13
CA ARG A 166 -4.53 16.59 -30.26
C ARG A 166 -4.02 16.88 -28.84
N PRO A 167 -4.58 17.87 -28.12
CA PRO A 167 -4.14 18.15 -26.76
C PRO A 167 -4.31 16.88 -25.92
N LEU A 168 -3.24 16.50 -25.21
CA LEU A 168 -3.24 15.35 -24.32
C LEU A 168 -4.36 15.53 -23.28
N SER A 169 -5.14 14.46 -23.06
CA SER A 169 -6.17 14.49 -22.03
C SER A 169 -5.49 14.50 -20.66
N VAL A 170 -5.67 15.59 -19.90
CA VAL A 170 -5.13 15.73 -18.55
C VAL A 170 -6.23 15.40 -17.55
N GLY A 171 -6.02 14.34 -16.78
CA GLY A 171 -6.88 13.95 -15.66
C GLY A 171 -6.41 14.56 -14.34
N VAL A 172 -7.34 14.82 -13.42
CA VAL A 172 -7.03 15.18 -12.04
C VAL A 172 -7.00 13.89 -11.21
N PHE A 173 -5.83 13.52 -10.70
CA PHE A 173 -5.65 12.33 -9.88
C PHE A 173 -6.01 12.57 -8.42
N SER A 174 -5.64 13.74 -7.89
CA SER A 174 -6.09 14.18 -6.57
C SER A 174 -6.23 15.70 -6.52
N PRO A 175 -7.25 16.20 -5.80
CA PRO A 175 -7.49 17.64 -5.70
C PRO A 175 -6.36 18.35 -4.93
N PRO A 176 -6.31 19.70 -5.01
CA PRO A 176 -5.46 20.50 -4.14
C PRO A 176 -5.71 20.16 -2.67
N LEU A 177 -4.63 20.15 -1.88
CA LEU A 177 -4.71 19.98 -0.43
C LEU A 177 -4.50 21.33 0.26
N GLU A 178 -5.35 21.63 1.24
CA GLU A 178 -5.25 22.81 2.08
C GLU A 178 -4.71 22.40 3.45
N PRO A 179 -3.71 23.12 4.01
CA PRO A 179 -3.18 22.82 5.34
C PRO A 179 -4.28 22.76 6.41
N GLN A 180 -4.18 21.78 7.31
CA GLN A 180 -5.14 21.57 8.38
C GLN A 180 -4.48 21.83 9.74
N ILE A 181 -5.20 22.53 10.63
CA ILE A 181 -4.75 22.85 12.00
C ILE A 181 -5.08 21.70 12.97
N GLY A 182 -6.11 20.90 12.67
CA GLY A 182 -6.61 19.83 13.54
C GLY A 182 -7.36 18.75 12.75
N VAL A 183 -7.47 17.53 13.31
CA VAL A 183 -8.20 16.43 12.67
C VAL A 183 -9.69 16.52 13.03
N LYS A 184 -10.47 17.17 12.15
CA LYS A 184 -11.93 17.22 12.28
C LYS A 184 -12.56 15.93 11.76
N SER A 185 -13.71 15.54 12.31
CA SER A 185 -14.45 14.33 11.89
C SER A 185 -14.71 14.26 10.37
N THR A 186 -15.07 15.39 9.76
CA THR A 186 -15.36 15.51 8.32
C THR A 186 -14.14 15.37 7.42
N LYS A 187 -12.94 15.68 7.93
CA LYS A 187 -11.67 15.62 7.19
C LYS A 187 -10.80 14.43 7.60
N ARG A 188 -11.18 13.70 8.64
CA ARG A 188 -10.42 12.58 9.21
C ARG A 188 -10.02 11.55 8.17
N ALA A 189 -10.99 11.06 7.38
CA ALA A 189 -10.72 10.08 6.34
C ALA A 189 -9.72 10.60 5.31
N CYS A 190 -9.81 11.87 4.92
CA CYS A 190 -8.88 12.50 3.99
C CYS A 190 -7.47 12.64 4.58
N VAL A 191 -7.34 13.07 5.84
CA VAL A 191 -6.04 13.18 6.53
C VAL A 191 -5.34 11.82 6.59
N VAL A 192 -6.06 10.78 7.02
CA VAL A 192 -5.53 9.42 7.09
C VAL A 192 -5.22 8.87 5.69
N ALA A 193 -6.09 9.12 4.71
CA ALA A 193 -5.87 8.69 3.33
C ALA A 193 -4.59 9.29 2.74
N VAL A 194 -4.32 10.57 2.97
CA VAL A 194 -3.10 11.23 2.52
C VAL A 194 -1.86 10.66 3.23
N ALA A 195 -1.94 10.38 4.53
CA ALA A 195 -0.85 9.70 5.25
C ALA A 195 -0.53 8.32 4.63
N LEU A 196 -1.56 7.53 4.29
CA LEU A 196 -1.40 6.26 3.59
C LEU A 196 -0.90 6.43 2.15
N ASP A 197 -1.28 7.49 1.45
CA ASP A 197 -0.75 7.82 0.11
C ASP A 197 0.74 8.19 0.18
N CYS A 198 1.16 8.95 1.21
CA CYS A 198 2.58 9.20 1.49
C CYS A 198 3.35 7.89 1.68
N PHE A 199 2.81 6.96 2.46
CA PHE A 199 3.38 5.61 2.62
C PHE A 199 3.45 4.88 1.28
N TYR A 200 2.36 4.90 0.50
CA TYR A 200 2.28 4.24 -0.80
C TYR A 200 3.36 4.74 -1.78
N LYS A 201 3.64 6.04 -1.81
CA LYS A 201 4.72 6.62 -2.65
C LYS A 201 6.10 6.06 -2.35
N LYS A 202 6.31 5.49 -1.16
CA LYS A 202 7.58 4.92 -0.70
C LYS A 202 7.50 3.42 -0.44
N ILE A 203 6.41 2.77 -0.84
CA ILE A 203 6.07 1.38 -0.47
C ILE A 203 7.13 0.33 -0.85
N SER A 204 7.89 0.57 -1.92
CA SER A 204 8.98 -0.32 -2.34
C SER A 204 10.14 -0.36 -1.35
N LEU A 205 10.31 0.69 -0.55
CA LEU A 205 11.34 0.80 0.49
C LEU A 205 10.83 0.36 1.87
N MET A 206 9.52 0.11 2.01
CA MET A 206 8.90 -0.17 3.30
C MET A 206 9.06 -1.64 3.68
N PRO A 207 9.35 -1.94 4.96
CA PRO A 207 9.51 -3.30 5.44
C PRO A 207 8.19 -4.08 5.36
N ALA A 208 8.28 -5.41 5.34
CA ALA A 208 7.12 -6.29 5.29
C ALA A 208 6.15 -6.05 6.46
N ARG A 209 6.67 -5.73 7.65
CA ARG A 209 5.86 -5.49 8.85
C ARG A 209 4.81 -4.39 8.65
N SER A 210 5.21 -3.24 8.12
CA SER A 210 4.30 -2.12 7.84
C SER A 210 3.18 -2.49 6.88
N LYS A 211 3.46 -3.36 5.91
CA LYS A 211 2.48 -3.89 4.95
C LYS A 211 1.50 -4.84 5.63
N LEU A 212 1.99 -5.70 6.53
CA LEU A 212 1.18 -6.60 7.33
C LEU A 212 0.26 -5.84 8.29
N ASP A 213 0.77 -4.80 8.98
CA ASP A 213 -0.05 -3.96 9.84
C ASP A 213 -1.20 -3.32 9.03
N LEU A 214 -0.96 -2.85 7.80
CA LEU A 214 -2.06 -2.37 6.95
C LEU A 214 -3.08 -3.48 6.64
N CYS A 215 -2.62 -4.68 6.28
CA CYS A 215 -3.52 -5.79 5.96
C CYS A 215 -4.42 -6.15 7.16
N GLU A 216 -3.83 -6.22 8.36
CA GLU A 216 -4.53 -6.44 9.62
C GLU A 216 -5.63 -5.37 9.83
N PHE A 217 -5.28 -4.09 9.73
CA PHE A 217 -6.25 -3.01 9.93
C PHE A 217 -7.28 -2.90 8.81
N ALA A 218 -6.90 -3.10 7.54
CA ALA A 218 -7.84 -3.09 6.42
C ALA A 218 -8.90 -4.19 6.56
N SER A 219 -8.49 -5.37 7.04
CA SER A 219 -9.40 -6.46 7.38
C SER A 219 -10.33 -6.06 8.54
N ALA A 220 -9.78 -5.49 9.62
CA ALA A 220 -10.56 -5.06 10.79
C ALA A 220 -11.58 -3.96 10.47
N TRP A 221 -11.16 -2.92 9.73
CA TRP A 221 -11.99 -1.79 9.32
C TRP A 221 -13.17 -2.19 8.44
N SER A 222 -12.95 -3.22 7.61
CA SER A 222 -13.97 -3.78 6.71
C SER A 222 -15.12 -4.47 7.47
N GLY A 223 -14.96 -4.72 8.76
CA GLY A 223 -15.94 -5.42 9.58
C GLY A 223 -15.79 -6.94 9.49
N GLN A 224 -16.55 -7.63 10.35
CA GLN A 224 -16.40 -9.07 10.59
C GLN A 224 -16.78 -9.94 9.37
N ASN A 225 -16.28 -11.18 9.39
CA ASN A 225 -16.32 -12.19 8.34
C ASN A 225 -17.72 -12.37 7.70
N CYS A 226 -18.07 -11.50 6.75
CA CYS A 226 -19.22 -11.71 5.88
C CYS A 226 -18.97 -13.00 5.08
N PRO A 227 -19.95 -13.91 4.97
CA PRO A 227 -19.89 -15.03 4.05
C PRO A 227 -19.54 -14.58 2.63
N CYS A 228 -19.99 -13.38 2.26
CA CYS A 228 -19.76 -12.78 0.96
C CYS A 228 -18.31 -12.51 0.56
N ARG A 229 -17.37 -12.59 1.52
CA ARG A 229 -15.94 -12.47 1.22
C ARG A 229 -15.41 -13.63 0.37
N THR A 230 -16.06 -14.80 0.39
CA THR A 230 -15.66 -15.99 -0.37
C THR A 230 -16.55 -16.29 -1.57
N ASP A 231 -17.55 -15.46 -1.86
CA ASP A 231 -18.45 -15.70 -3.00
C ASP A 231 -17.69 -15.68 -4.32
N LEU A 232 -16.69 -14.81 -4.45
CA LEU A 232 -15.79 -14.80 -5.61
C LEU A 232 -14.88 -16.03 -5.69
N ASP A 233 -14.65 -16.76 -4.60
CA ASP A 233 -13.85 -17.98 -4.61
C ASP A 233 -14.65 -19.18 -5.15
N LYS A 234 -15.98 -19.16 -5.03
CA LYS A 234 -16.89 -20.24 -5.47
C LYS A 234 -17.26 -20.17 -6.95
N ALA A 235 -17.17 -18.98 -7.55
CA ALA A 235 -17.68 -18.72 -8.89
C ALA A 235 -16.88 -19.36 -10.06
N ASP A 236 -15.79 -20.09 -9.79
CA ASP A 236 -15.00 -20.77 -10.84
C ASP A 236 -15.26 -22.29 -10.92
N ASP A 237 -16.02 -22.86 -9.99
CA ASP A 237 -16.46 -24.27 -10.10
C ASP A 237 -17.67 -24.44 -11.03
N ASP A 238 -18.26 -23.32 -11.49
CA ASP A 238 -19.41 -23.29 -12.40
C ASP A 238 -19.06 -22.37 -13.59
N GLU A 239 -18.53 -22.94 -14.67
CA GLU A 239 -18.35 -22.22 -15.94
C GLU A 239 -19.73 -21.81 -16.49
N GLY A 240 -20.16 -20.60 -16.17
CA GLY A 240 -21.39 -20.03 -16.71
C GLY A 240 -21.41 -18.50 -16.57
N ILE A 241 -21.36 -17.81 -17.71
CA ILE A 241 -21.58 -16.35 -17.78
C ILE A 241 -23.02 -16.06 -17.32
N GLY A 242 -23.19 -15.74 -16.04
CA GLY A 242 -24.44 -15.27 -15.44
C GLY A 242 -24.27 -13.87 -14.86
N PHE A 243 -24.46 -12.84 -15.68
CA PHE A 243 -24.58 -11.47 -15.20
C PHE A 243 -26.00 -11.24 -14.68
N VAL A 244 -26.07 -10.85 -13.40
CA VAL A 244 -27.20 -10.34 -12.60
C VAL A 244 -28.47 -11.19 -12.55
N SER A 245 -28.74 -11.74 -11.37
CA SER A 245 -29.93 -11.40 -10.57
C SER A 245 -30.28 -12.56 -9.64
N GLU A 246 -29.59 -12.72 -8.49
CA GLU A 246 -30.12 -13.52 -7.36
C GLU A 246 -29.32 -13.43 -6.02
N GLU A 247 -28.38 -12.49 -5.87
CA GLU A 247 -27.46 -12.50 -4.72
C GLU A 247 -27.78 -11.48 -3.61
N PHE A 248 -29.02 -10.98 -3.52
CA PHE A 248 -29.45 -10.08 -2.44
C PHE A 248 -30.05 -10.78 -1.21
N GLY A 249 -30.19 -12.12 -1.24
CA GLY A 249 -30.95 -12.87 -0.23
C GLY A 249 -30.18 -13.46 0.95
N LYS A 250 -28.83 -13.36 1.01
CA LYS A 250 -28.03 -14.09 2.01
C LYS A 250 -27.09 -13.20 2.83
N LEU A 251 -27.61 -12.09 3.35
CA LEU A 251 -26.90 -11.27 4.34
C LEU A 251 -27.12 -11.80 5.77
N ARG A 252 -26.41 -12.88 6.14
CA ARG A 252 -26.33 -13.26 7.56
C ARG A 252 -25.15 -12.53 8.19
N VAL A 253 -25.45 -11.60 9.11
CA VAL A 253 -24.44 -10.93 9.94
C VAL A 253 -23.87 -11.97 10.92
N CYS A 254 -22.58 -12.25 10.81
CA CYS A 254 -21.85 -13.10 11.75
C CYS A 254 -20.84 -12.25 12.52
N GLY A 255 -21.04 -12.09 13.84
CA GLY A 255 -19.96 -11.82 14.81
C GLY A 255 -19.45 -13.13 15.40
N GLU A 256 -18.30 -13.23 16.07
CA GLU A 256 -17.53 -12.25 16.83
C GLU A 256 -16.04 -12.28 16.43
N GLY A 257 -15.41 -11.10 16.40
CA GLY A 257 -13.97 -10.91 16.24
C GLY A 257 -13.62 -9.46 16.58
N SER A 258 -12.51 -9.26 17.30
CA SER A 258 -12.08 -8.01 17.96
C SER A 258 -11.60 -6.89 17.02
N GLY A 259 -12.29 -6.67 15.89
CA GLY A 259 -12.06 -5.55 14.99
C GLY A 259 -13.17 -4.51 15.09
N SER A 260 -12.83 -3.23 15.30
CA SER A 260 -13.82 -2.15 15.28
C SER A 260 -14.10 -1.74 13.82
N ARG A 261 -15.33 -2.02 13.37
CA ARG A 261 -15.84 -1.51 12.09
C ARG A 261 -15.84 0.01 12.13
N ILE A 262 -15.28 0.65 11.10
CA ILE A 262 -15.20 2.11 11.00
C ILE A 262 -16.02 2.63 9.79
N PRO A 263 -16.36 3.93 9.76
CA PRO A 263 -16.70 4.59 8.51
C PRO A 263 -15.52 4.47 7.54
N PHE A 264 -15.75 3.84 6.39
CA PHE A 264 -14.69 3.53 5.41
C PHE A 264 -15.05 4.14 4.05
N PRO A 265 -15.02 5.47 3.92
CA PRO A 265 -15.41 6.15 2.69
C PRO A 265 -14.38 5.94 1.58
N TRP A 266 -14.79 6.18 0.34
CA TRP A 266 -13.96 5.93 -0.85
C TRP A 266 -12.58 6.60 -0.79
N GLU A 267 -12.49 7.81 -0.23
CA GLU A 267 -11.24 8.56 -0.07
C GLU A 267 -10.20 7.76 0.73
N LEU A 268 -10.64 7.00 1.73
CA LEU A 268 -9.78 6.13 2.54
C LEU A 268 -9.58 4.76 1.89
N MET A 269 -10.59 4.21 1.22
CA MET A 269 -10.47 2.92 0.52
C MET A 269 -9.47 2.97 -0.62
N GLN A 270 -9.36 4.11 -1.32
CA GLN A 270 -8.51 4.27 -2.49
C GLN A 270 -7.01 3.98 -2.20
N PRO A 271 -6.34 4.64 -1.22
CA PRO A 271 -4.96 4.30 -0.89
C PRO A 271 -4.82 2.88 -0.30
N VAL A 272 -5.80 2.40 0.47
CA VAL A 272 -5.79 1.02 0.99
C VAL A 272 -5.75 0.00 -0.15
N LEU A 273 -6.62 0.15 -1.16
CA LEU A 273 -6.66 -0.74 -2.33
C LEU A 273 -5.35 -0.68 -3.13
N ARG A 274 -4.73 0.50 -3.27
CA ARG A 274 -3.42 0.63 -3.94
C ARG A 274 -2.32 -0.09 -3.19
N ILE A 275 -2.28 0.05 -1.86
CA ILE A 275 -1.28 -0.62 -1.03
C ILE A 275 -1.52 -2.13 -1.06
N LEU A 276 -2.76 -2.60 -0.90
CA LEU A 276 -3.10 -4.02 -1.00
C LEU A 276 -2.73 -4.59 -2.38
N GLY A 277 -2.98 -3.84 -3.45
CA GLY A 277 -2.56 -4.22 -4.81
C GLY A 277 -1.05 -4.40 -4.93
N HIS A 278 -0.25 -3.50 -4.32
CA HIS A 278 1.20 -3.69 -4.24
C HIS A 278 1.56 -4.93 -3.40
N CYS A 279 0.95 -5.12 -2.23
CA CYS A 279 1.20 -6.26 -1.35
C CYS A 279 0.93 -7.60 -2.05
N LEU A 280 -0.12 -7.66 -2.87
CA LEU A 280 -0.48 -8.83 -3.67
C LEU A 280 0.47 -9.10 -4.84
N LEU A 281 0.77 -8.09 -5.65
CA LEU A 281 1.31 -8.28 -7.00
C LEU A 281 2.79 -7.90 -7.15
N ALA A 282 3.40 -7.22 -6.18
CA ALA A 282 4.80 -6.84 -6.31
C ALA A 282 5.74 -8.05 -6.15
N PRO A 283 6.80 -8.17 -6.97
CA PRO A 283 7.62 -9.38 -7.07
C PRO A 283 8.44 -9.69 -5.82
N LEU A 284 8.75 -8.67 -5.00
CA LEU A 284 9.65 -8.78 -3.85
C LEU A 284 8.92 -8.97 -2.50
N ASN A 285 7.60 -9.17 -2.51
CA ASN A 285 6.87 -9.41 -1.27
C ASN A 285 6.99 -10.86 -0.82
N THR A 286 7.08 -11.05 0.50
CA THR A 286 7.02 -12.37 1.12
C THR A 286 5.65 -13.01 0.90
N GLN A 287 5.61 -14.34 0.97
CA GLN A 287 4.35 -15.08 0.84
C GLN A 287 3.34 -14.67 1.92
N GLU A 288 3.81 -14.43 3.14
CA GLU A 288 3.01 -13.93 4.25
C GLU A 288 2.29 -12.60 3.92
N VAL A 289 2.99 -11.62 3.32
CA VAL A 289 2.39 -10.35 2.90
C VAL A 289 1.35 -10.56 1.81
N ARG A 290 1.61 -11.47 0.85
CA ARG A 290 0.66 -11.79 -0.22
C ARG A 290 -0.59 -12.46 0.32
N ASP A 291 -0.46 -13.40 1.25
CA ASP A 291 -1.60 -14.11 1.85
C ASP A 291 -2.43 -13.18 2.74
N ALA A 292 -1.78 -12.34 3.56
CA ALA A 292 -2.46 -11.32 4.36
C ALA A 292 -3.21 -10.32 3.47
N ALA A 293 -2.61 -9.87 2.37
CA ALA A 293 -3.26 -8.96 1.44
C ALA A 293 -4.43 -9.62 0.69
N SER A 294 -4.29 -10.89 0.32
CA SER A 294 -5.35 -11.69 -0.33
C SER A 294 -6.59 -11.83 0.55
N ALA A 295 -6.39 -12.12 1.84
CA ALA A 295 -7.47 -12.12 2.82
C ALA A 295 -8.09 -10.71 2.98
N SER A 296 -7.25 -9.68 3.08
CA SER A 296 -7.68 -8.31 3.32
C SER A 296 -8.50 -7.72 2.17
N VAL A 297 -8.11 -7.96 0.91
CA VAL A 297 -8.86 -7.47 -0.26
C VAL A 297 -10.26 -8.09 -0.31
N ARG A 298 -10.43 -9.36 0.10
CA ARG A 298 -11.76 -9.98 0.19
C ARG A 298 -12.64 -9.34 1.25
N CYS A 299 -12.06 -8.98 2.40
CA CYS A 299 -12.77 -8.20 3.43
C CYS A 299 -13.18 -6.82 2.89
N VAL A 300 -12.28 -6.11 2.21
CA VAL A 300 -12.57 -4.81 1.58
C VAL A 300 -13.64 -4.92 0.50
N TYR A 301 -13.62 -5.99 -0.31
CA TYR A 301 -14.64 -6.28 -1.32
C TYR A 301 -16.01 -6.47 -0.66
N ALA A 302 -16.12 -7.35 0.34
CA ALA A 302 -17.35 -7.56 1.08
C ALA A 302 -17.89 -6.24 1.65
N ARG A 303 -17.01 -5.44 2.28
CA ARG A 303 -17.36 -4.12 2.81
C ARG A 303 -17.87 -3.17 1.73
N ALA A 304 -17.18 -3.09 0.59
CA ALA A 304 -17.56 -2.25 -0.54
C ALA A 304 -18.94 -2.62 -1.10
N SER A 305 -19.24 -3.94 -1.16
CA SER A 305 -20.54 -4.46 -1.58
C SER A 305 -21.65 -4.07 -0.60
N HIS A 306 -21.40 -4.16 0.70
CA HIS A 306 -22.35 -3.72 1.72
C HIS A 306 -22.63 -2.21 1.68
N ASP A 307 -21.59 -1.40 1.44
CA ASP A 307 -21.71 0.06 1.38
C ASP A 307 -22.10 0.58 -0.01
N LEU A 308 -22.28 -0.32 -0.99
CA LEU A 308 -22.62 0.00 -2.38
C LEU A 308 -21.67 1.03 -3.00
N VAL A 309 -20.36 0.85 -2.80
CA VAL A 309 -19.31 1.74 -3.35
C VAL A 309 -18.77 1.14 -4.66
N PRO A 310 -19.30 1.52 -5.84
CA PRO A 310 -19.02 0.81 -7.09
C PRO A 310 -17.53 0.84 -7.49
N GLN A 311 -16.84 1.94 -7.22
CA GLN A 311 -15.42 2.08 -7.54
C GLN A 311 -14.57 1.08 -6.73
N ALA A 312 -14.92 0.87 -5.46
CA ALA A 312 -14.24 -0.08 -4.59
C ALA A 312 -14.58 -1.53 -4.93
N ILE A 313 -15.85 -1.81 -5.26
CA ILE A 313 -16.29 -3.14 -5.71
C ILE A 313 -15.48 -3.55 -6.95
N LEU A 314 -15.40 -2.66 -7.96
CA LEU A 314 -14.66 -2.92 -9.20
C LEU A 314 -13.18 -3.17 -8.92
N ALA A 315 -12.53 -2.26 -8.19
CA ALA A 315 -11.10 -2.35 -7.90
C ALA A 315 -10.74 -3.60 -7.08
N ALA A 316 -11.50 -3.90 -6.02
CA ALA A 316 -11.26 -5.07 -5.17
C ALA A 316 -11.50 -6.38 -5.93
N ARG A 317 -12.59 -6.47 -6.73
CA ARG A 317 -12.86 -7.64 -7.57
C ARG A 317 -11.76 -7.89 -8.59
N SER A 318 -11.26 -6.85 -9.26
CA SER A 318 -10.13 -6.97 -10.19
C SER A 318 -8.87 -7.47 -9.50
N LEU A 319 -8.55 -6.99 -8.30
CA LEU A 319 -7.41 -7.48 -7.52
C LEU A 319 -7.55 -8.95 -7.12
N ILE A 320 -8.75 -9.38 -6.71
CA ILE A 320 -9.03 -10.79 -6.38
C ILE A 320 -8.83 -11.69 -7.60
N GLN A 321 -9.35 -11.29 -8.78
CA GLN A 321 -9.17 -12.04 -10.01
C GLN A 321 -7.70 -12.13 -10.44
N LEU A 322 -6.92 -11.05 -10.28
CA LEU A 322 -5.49 -11.06 -10.56
C LEU A 322 -4.72 -11.99 -9.61
N ASP A 323 -5.01 -11.96 -8.32
CA ASP A 323 -4.40 -12.86 -7.32
C ASP A 323 -4.69 -14.33 -7.65
N ARG A 324 -5.95 -14.66 -7.98
CA ARG A 324 -6.35 -16.02 -8.38
C ARG A 324 -5.58 -16.51 -9.60
N ARG A 325 -5.53 -15.69 -10.66
CA ARG A 325 -4.78 -16.02 -11.88
C ARG A 325 -3.29 -16.19 -11.58
N ALA A 326 -2.69 -15.30 -10.79
CA ALA A 326 -1.29 -15.41 -10.41
C ALA A 326 -1.01 -16.73 -9.65
N ARG A 327 -1.86 -17.10 -8.69
CA ARG A 327 -1.72 -18.36 -7.93
C ARG A 327 -1.95 -19.60 -8.79
N SER A 328 -2.95 -19.57 -9.68
CA SER A 328 -3.20 -20.65 -10.63
C SER A 328 -2.00 -20.87 -11.56
N THR A 329 -1.44 -19.79 -12.12
CA THR A 329 -0.22 -19.87 -12.94
C THR A 329 0.98 -20.42 -12.16
N ALA A 330 1.17 -20.00 -10.91
CA ALA A 330 2.23 -20.51 -10.05
C ALA A 330 2.05 -22.01 -9.75
N ALA A 331 0.82 -22.45 -9.44
CA ALA A 331 0.49 -23.85 -9.21
C ALA A 331 0.73 -24.71 -10.46
N ALA A 332 0.33 -24.22 -11.63
CA ALA A 332 0.58 -24.90 -12.91
C ALA A 332 2.08 -25.06 -13.21
N VAL A 333 2.89 -24.04 -12.93
CA VAL A 333 4.36 -24.11 -13.07
C VAL A 333 4.96 -25.14 -12.12
N VAL A 334 4.50 -25.19 -10.86
CA VAL A 334 4.93 -26.20 -9.89
C VAL A 334 4.55 -27.61 -10.34
N ALA A 335 3.31 -27.82 -10.78
CA ALA A 335 2.85 -29.12 -11.29
C ALA A 335 3.65 -29.57 -12.53
N ALA A 336 3.94 -28.66 -13.46
CA ALA A 336 4.79 -28.94 -14.61
C ALA A 336 6.21 -29.34 -14.20
N SER A 337 6.80 -28.68 -13.20
CA SER A 337 8.13 -29.02 -12.68
C SER A 337 8.17 -30.37 -11.96
N ALA A 338 7.10 -30.76 -11.26
CA ALA A 338 6.97 -32.05 -10.59
C ALA A 338 6.80 -33.22 -11.59
N ASN A 339 6.16 -32.97 -12.74
CA ASN A 339 6.05 -33.95 -13.82
C ASN A 339 7.36 -34.18 -14.59
N VAL A 340 8.31 -33.23 -14.54
CA VAL A 340 9.65 -33.40 -15.13
C VAL A 340 10.56 -34.23 -14.23
N SER A 341 10.41 -34.13 -12.90
CA SER A 341 11.23 -34.88 -11.94
C SER A 341 10.75 -36.33 -11.68
N SER A 342 9.53 -36.67 -12.07
CA SER A 342 8.92 -37.99 -11.84
C SER A 342 9.07 -39.00 -12.99
N ASN A 343 9.88 -38.71 -14.01
CA ASN A 343 10.18 -39.64 -15.11
C ASN A 343 11.57 -40.29 -14.95
N PRO A 344 11.71 -41.42 -14.22
CA PRO A 344 12.96 -42.19 -14.16
C PRO A 344 13.22 -43.05 -15.41
N ASN A 345 12.35 -43.06 -16.43
CA ASN A 345 12.37 -44.03 -17.54
C ASN A 345 12.52 -43.42 -18.94
N THR A 346 13.48 -42.51 -19.16
CA THR A 346 13.92 -42.20 -20.52
C THR A 346 15.45 -42.12 -20.60
N PRO A 347 16.12 -42.96 -21.40
CA PRO A 347 17.56 -42.89 -21.56
C PRO A 347 17.95 -41.59 -22.28
N SER A 348 18.81 -40.81 -21.65
CA SER A 348 19.38 -39.58 -22.19
C SER A 348 20.27 -39.89 -23.38
N LYS A 349 19.78 -39.63 -24.61
CA LYS A 349 20.68 -39.45 -25.75
C LYS A 349 21.43 -38.15 -25.57
N GLN A 350 22.74 -38.24 -25.37
CA GLN A 350 23.65 -37.09 -25.41
C GLN A 350 23.42 -36.31 -26.71
N ARG A 351 22.93 -35.08 -26.58
CA ARG A 351 22.88 -34.13 -27.70
C ARG A 351 24.31 -33.66 -27.95
N LYS A 352 24.88 -34.05 -29.09
CA LYS A 352 26.20 -33.61 -29.57
C LYS A 352 26.28 -32.06 -29.51
N PRO A 353 27.40 -31.48 -29.07
CA PRO A 353 27.55 -30.03 -29.07
C PRO A 353 27.67 -29.53 -30.52
N GLU A 354 26.72 -28.70 -30.95
CA GLU A 354 26.89 -27.89 -32.16
C GLU A 354 28.00 -26.88 -31.89
N VAL A 355 29.13 -27.11 -32.58
CA VAL A 355 30.25 -26.18 -32.63
C VAL A 355 29.77 -24.93 -33.37
N LEU A 356 29.58 -23.84 -32.63
CA LEU A 356 29.45 -22.50 -33.17
C LEU A 356 30.78 -22.10 -33.83
N LEU A 357 30.86 -22.22 -35.14
CA LEU A 357 31.87 -21.52 -35.93
C LEU A 357 31.40 -20.08 -36.17
N ALA A 358 32.06 -19.16 -35.48
CA ALA A 358 32.06 -17.74 -35.78
C ALA A 358 33.00 -17.43 -36.96
N SER A 359 32.71 -16.30 -37.63
CA SER A 359 33.42 -15.60 -38.73
C SER A 359 33.07 -16.08 -40.13
N LYS A 360 32.59 -15.22 -41.03
CA LYS A 360 33.15 -13.92 -41.43
C LYS A 360 32.08 -12.90 -41.83
#